data_AF-A0A356EVM1-F1
#
_entry.id   AF-A0A356EVM1-F1
#
_cell.length_a   1.000
_cell.length_b   1.000
_cell.length_c   1.000
_cell.angle_alpha   90.00
_cell.angle_beta   90.00
_cell.angle_gamma   90.00
#
_symmetry.space_group_name_H-M   'P 1'
#
loop_
_entity.id
_entity.type
_entity.pdbx_description
1 polymer ?
#
loop_
_entity_poly.entity_id
_entity_poly.type
_entity_poly.pdbx_seq_one_letter_code
_entity_poly.pdbx_strand_id
1 'polypeptide(L)'
;MKMRLMTHQMFLLGALAAAMLVLSPAAFATTVADEAMQEGKLVSIIADKLVMTDAQGDNQVTLTVAGDLKVTRDGTMCPASELKPGMTIFVATASNDKNVATRIECGNKNRSRAGNCHEGKVVRVVGDNLVMTSKDGKEYSHKLCANAKVTLNGKTCKAAELKPGTRVRVTTPEADNNVASRLEGIDTERNFVNTSHDGKVVSVTGDKLVMTSTDGTEHSHALNADAKVTLDGKTCKLADLKAGTQIRVTTPQSDRNVASRVEGIEENPNFANDSHDGKVVSIMGDKLVMTSTEGERQAHALSSDIKMTLDGKICKATDLKPGTRIRVTLRSNEPQAPIQVEAFDRTSELTGSYSERK
;
A
#
# COMPACT_ATOMS: atom_id res chain seq x y z
N MET A 1 -26.91 53.32 -82.02
CA MET A 1 -27.74 54.30 -81.30
C MET A 1 -28.15 53.67 -79.97
N LYS A 2 -27.87 54.37 -78.85
CA LYS A 2 -28.29 54.13 -77.45
C LYS A 2 -27.77 52.89 -76.69
N MET A 3 -26.73 53.17 -75.91
CA MET A 3 -26.52 52.71 -74.53
C MET A 3 -27.82 52.45 -73.74
N ARG A 4 -27.80 51.46 -72.85
CA ARG A 4 -28.24 51.69 -71.47
C ARG A 4 -27.53 50.79 -70.46
N LEU A 5 -26.77 51.49 -69.61
CA LEU A 5 -26.26 51.09 -68.31
C LEU A 5 -27.43 50.73 -67.38
N MET A 6 -27.29 49.67 -66.58
CA MET A 6 -27.96 49.59 -65.29
C MET A 6 -27.10 48.75 -64.32
N THR A 7 -26.34 49.49 -63.52
CA THR A 7 -25.82 49.12 -62.21
C THR A 7 -26.96 48.76 -61.27
N HIS A 8 -26.81 47.72 -60.45
CA HIS A 8 -27.30 47.69 -59.06
C HIS A 8 -26.34 46.84 -58.22
N GLN A 9 -25.67 47.50 -57.28
CA GLN A 9 -25.09 46.87 -56.10
C GLN A 9 -26.21 46.28 -55.25
N MET A 10 -25.99 45.10 -54.68
CA MET A 10 -26.65 44.73 -53.43
C MET A 10 -25.68 43.92 -52.56
N PHE A 11 -25.36 44.49 -51.40
CA PHE A 11 -24.66 43.88 -50.28
C PHE A 11 -25.35 42.58 -49.85
N LEU A 12 -24.60 41.52 -49.55
CA LEU A 12 -24.97 40.60 -48.48
C LEU A 12 -23.74 39.91 -47.86
N LEU A 13 -23.71 39.99 -46.53
CA LEU A 13 -22.90 39.29 -45.53
C LEU A 13 -22.33 37.94 -46.01
N GLY A 14 -21.06 37.59 -45.82
CA GLY A 14 -20.35 37.71 -44.54
C GLY A 14 -20.59 36.44 -43.69
N ALA A 15 -19.99 35.32 -44.08
CA ALA A 15 -19.83 34.14 -43.23
C ALA A 15 -18.42 33.59 -43.44
N LEU A 16 -17.45 34.19 -42.74
CA LEU A 16 -16.10 33.65 -42.59
C LEU A 16 -16.20 32.52 -41.56
N ALA A 17 -16.24 31.28 -42.03
CA ALA A 17 -16.14 30.11 -41.16
C ALA A 17 -14.70 30.03 -40.64
N ALA A 18 -14.47 30.57 -39.44
CA ALA A 18 -13.25 30.33 -38.68
C ALA A 18 -13.27 28.87 -38.22
N ALA A 19 -12.53 28.01 -38.92
CA ALA A 19 -12.20 26.69 -38.42
C ALA A 19 -11.27 26.84 -37.21
N MET A 20 -11.85 26.80 -36.00
CA MET A 20 -11.09 26.62 -34.78
C MET A 20 -10.48 25.20 -34.80
N LEU A 21 -9.21 25.12 -35.19
CA LEU A 21 -8.39 23.94 -34.97
C LEU A 21 -8.13 23.86 -33.46
N VAL A 22 -8.95 23.09 -32.74
CA VAL A 22 -8.70 22.76 -31.34
C VAL A 22 -7.52 21.80 -31.30
N LEU A 23 -6.32 22.34 -31.12
CA LEU A 23 -5.15 21.56 -30.73
C LEU A 23 -5.42 21.05 -29.31
N SER A 24 -5.93 19.84 -29.20
CA SER A 24 -5.99 19.11 -27.94
C SER A 24 -4.57 19.01 -27.36
N PRO A 25 -4.35 19.42 -26.10
CA PRO A 25 -3.04 19.25 -25.47
C PRO A 25 -2.71 17.77 -25.43
N ALA A 26 -1.62 17.38 -26.09
CA ALA A 26 -1.04 16.07 -25.94
C ALA A 26 -0.66 15.92 -24.46
N ALA A 27 -1.44 15.11 -23.73
CA ALA A 27 -1.05 14.67 -22.41
C ALA A 27 0.22 13.84 -22.56
N PHE A 28 1.37 14.45 -22.27
CA PHE A 28 2.61 13.71 -22.08
C PHE A 28 2.39 12.80 -20.87
N ALA A 29 2.11 11.53 -21.14
CA ALA A 29 2.22 10.49 -20.13
C ALA A 29 3.71 10.38 -19.81
N THR A 30 4.13 11.01 -18.72
CA THR A 30 5.47 10.82 -18.15
C THR A 30 5.55 9.38 -17.67
N THR A 31 6.02 8.49 -18.54
CA THR A 31 6.50 7.18 -18.10
C THR A 31 7.64 7.46 -17.13
N VAL A 32 7.42 7.17 -15.84
CA VAL A 32 8.48 7.12 -14.84
C VAL A 32 9.45 6.04 -15.32
N ALA A 33 10.52 6.48 -15.98
CA ALA A 33 11.62 5.61 -16.34
C ALA A 33 12.17 5.04 -15.03
N ASP A 34 12.47 3.73 -15.04
CA ASP A 34 13.15 3.08 -13.93
C ASP A 34 14.41 3.88 -13.57
N GLU A 35 14.37 4.58 -12.43
CA GLU A 35 15.50 5.36 -11.96
C GLU A 35 16.64 4.39 -11.62
N ALA A 36 17.72 4.46 -12.39
CA ALA A 36 18.92 3.69 -12.08
C ALA A 36 19.46 4.11 -10.71
N MET A 37 19.53 3.17 -9.77
CA MET A 37 20.12 3.37 -8.46
C MET A 37 21.60 2.94 -8.46
N GLN A 38 22.46 3.77 -7.88
CA GLN A 38 23.86 3.46 -7.63
C GLN A 38 24.03 3.03 -6.17
N GLU A 39 24.66 1.90 -5.91
CA GLU A 39 25.00 1.43 -4.56
C GLU A 39 26.42 1.85 -4.18
N GLY A 40 26.60 2.24 -2.92
CA GLY A 40 27.92 2.59 -2.42
C GLY A 40 28.01 2.92 -0.95
N LYS A 41 29.19 3.33 -0.49
CA LYS A 41 29.37 3.83 0.89
C LYS A 41 29.46 5.34 0.89
N LEU A 42 28.71 5.97 1.78
CA LEU A 42 28.80 7.41 1.99
C LEU A 42 30.22 7.76 2.46
N VAL A 43 30.86 8.73 1.81
CA VAL A 43 32.08 9.35 2.31
C VAL A 43 31.73 10.65 3.02
N SER A 44 30.94 11.51 2.38
CA SER A 44 30.45 12.75 2.98
C SER A 44 29.22 13.27 2.23
N ILE A 45 28.43 14.11 2.90
CA ILE A 45 27.40 14.93 2.27
C ILE A 45 27.50 16.33 2.87
N ILE A 46 27.82 17.32 2.04
CA ILE A 46 28.05 18.70 2.48
C ILE A 46 27.41 19.63 1.45
N ALA A 47 26.46 20.44 1.91
CA ALA A 47 25.71 21.36 1.07
C ALA A 47 25.07 20.66 -0.15
N ASP A 48 25.48 21.04 -1.35
CA ASP A 48 24.99 20.54 -2.63
C ASP A 48 25.85 19.38 -3.19
N LYS A 49 26.74 18.78 -2.38
CA LYS A 49 27.61 17.70 -2.81
C LYS A 49 27.46 16.45 -1.95
N LEU A 50 27.24 15.32 -2.63
CA LEU A 50 27.29 13.98 -2.08
C LEU A 50 28.56 13.29 -2.60
N VAL A 51 29.38 12.79 -1.70
CA VAL A 51 30.56 12.00 -2.04
C VAL A 51 30.35 10.58 -1.52
N MET A 52 30.45 9.60 -2.41
CA MET A 52 30.31 8.19 -2.08
C MET A 52 31.38 7.36 -2.80
N THR A 53 31.69 6.19 -2.27
CA THR A 53 32.40 5.16 -3.03
C THR A 53 31.42 4.24 -3.74
N ASP A 54 31.87 3.36 -4.63
CA ASP A 54 31.13 2.16 -5.02
C ASP A 54 30.92 1.20 -3.82
N ALA A 55 30.23 0.07 -4.07
CA ALA A 55 29.92 -0.92 -3.05
C ALA A 55 31.17 -1.56 -2.41
N GLN A 56 32.26 -1.68 -3.19
CA GLN A 56 33.53 -2.26 -2.77
C GLN A 56 34.35 -1.27 -1.93
N GLY A 57 34.17 0.04 -2.12
CA GLY A 57 34.94 1.09 -1.47
C GLY A 57 36.10 1.63 -2.32
N ASP A 58 36.23 1.19 -3.57
CA ASP A 58 37.44 1.40 -4.37
C ASP A 58 37.37 2.68 -5.21
N ASN A 59 36.19 2.98 -5.76
CA ASN A 59 36.01 4.11 -6.66
C ASN A 59 35.14 5.18 -6.01
N GLN A 60 35.65 6.41 -5.88
CA GLN A 60 34.91 7.55 -5.34
C GLN A 60 34.23 8.34 -6.44
N VAL A 61 32.95 8.66 -6.26
CA VAL A 61 32.16 9.55 -7.12
C VAL A 61 31.65 10.73 -6.30
N THR A 62 31.59 11.90 -6.95
CA THR A 62 30.96 13.10 -6.40
C THR A 62 29.75 13.43 -7.23
N LEU A 63 28.60 13.55 -6.58
CA LEU A 63 27.31 13.87 -7.18
C LEU A 63 26.83 15.23 -6.65
N THR A 64 26.20 16.01 -7.52
CA THR A 64 25.44 17.19 -7.11
C THR A 64 24.13 16.74 -6.47
N VAL A 65 23.74 17.35 -5.36
CA VAL A 65 22.48 17.06 -4.67
C VAL A 65 21.39 17.97 -5.23
N ALA A 66 20.29 17.37 -5.70
CA ALA A 66 19.11 18.13 -6.11
C ALA A 66 18.53 18.92 -4.93
N GLY A 67 17.98 20.13 -5.19
CA GLY A 67 17.42 20.98 -4.14
C GLY A 67 16.23 20.36 -3.40
N ASP A 68 15.56 19.37 -4.01
CA ASP A 68 14.43 18.61 -3.48
C ASP A 68 14.81 17.17 -3.08
N LEU A 69 16.10 16.92 -2.81
CA LEU A 69 16.62 15.61 -2.45
C LEU A 69 15.78 14.93 -1.37
N LYS A 70 15.27 13.74 -1.69
CA LYS A 70 14.59 12.88 -0.72
C LYS A 70 15.59 11.93 -0.07
N VAL A 71 15.74 11.99 1.24
CA VAL A 71 16.55 11.04 2.01
C VAL A 71 15.62 10.18 2.85
N THR A 72 15.75 8.87 2.72
CA THR A 72 15.02 7.91 3.56
C THR A 72 15.98 6.96 4.24
N ARG A 73 15.71 6.64 5.52
CA ARG A 73 16.34 5.56 6.27
C ARG A 73 15.29 4.51 6.59
N ASP A 74 15.53 3.27 6.16
CA ASP A 74 14.59 2.15 6.37
C ASP A 74 13.14 2.50 5.93
N GLY A 75 13.00 3.23 4.82
CA GLY A 75 11.71 3.67 4.27
C GLY A 75 11.07 4.88 4.95
N THR A 76 11.69 5.46 5.99
CA THR A 76 11.21 6.66 6.68
C THR A 76 12.02 7.88 6.26
N MET A 77 11.36 9.01 5.97
CA MET A 77 12.06 10.26 5.66
C MET A 77 12.97 10.67 6.82
N CYS A 78 14.20 11.05 6.52
CA CYS A 78 15.13 11.58 7.51
C CYS A 78 15.93 12.76 6.93
N PRO A 79 16.41 13.69 7.75
CA PRO A 79 17.26 14.77 7.26
C PRO A 79 18.61 14.20 6.78
N ALA A 80 19.19 14.82 5.75
CA ALA A 80 20.50 14.44 5.23
C ALA A 80 21.63 14.49 6.30
N SER A 81 21.44 15.30 7.34
CA SER A 81 22.35 15.37 8.50
C SER A 81 22.43 14.08 9.32
N GLU A 82 21.48 13.15 9.16
CA GLU A 82 21.55 11.83 9.81
C GLU A 82 22.44 10.83 9.07
N LEU A 83 22.89 11.16 7.85
CA LEU A 83 23.80 10.32 7.09
C LEU A 83 25.23 10.47 7.62
N LYS A 84 25.88 9.34 7.94
CA LYS A 84 27.23 9.29 8.51
C LYS A 84 28.20 8.62 7.52
N PRO A 85 29.47 9.08 7.45
CA PRO A 85 30.49 8.42 6.66
C PRO A 85 30.57 6.92 6.98
N GLY A 86 30.74 6.11 5.94
CA GLY A 86 30.77 4.64 6.01
C GLY A 86 29.40 3.97 5.87
N MET A 87 28.28 4.70 5.95
CA MET A 87 26.95 4.11 5.74
C MET A 87 26.79 3.62 4.29
N THR A 88 26.26 2.40 4.12
CA THR A 88 25.78 1.96 2.81
C THR A 88 24.57 2.79 2.41
N ILE A 89 24.62 3.34 1.21
CA ILE A 89 23.58 4.17 0.61
C ILE A 89 23.27 3.71 -0.81
N PHE A 90 22.06 4.03 -1.24
CA PHE A 90 21.59 3.85 -2.62
C PHE A 90 21.13 5.18 -3.14
N VAL A 91 21.69 5.59 -4.28
CA VAL A 91 21.48 6.92 -4.83
C VAL A 91 20.77 6.78 -6.15
N ALA A 92 19.53 7.28 -6.23
CA ALA A 92 18.87 7.50 -7.51
C ALA A 92 19.41 8.80 -8.12
N THR A 93 19.65 8.78 -9.43
CA THR A 93 20.14 9.95 -10.16
C THR A 93 19.12 10.40 -11.19
N ALA A 94 19.16 11.69 -11.54
CA ALA A 94 18.23 12.27 -12.50
C ALA A 94 18.35 11.56 -13.87
N SER A 95 17.23 11.26 -14.52
CA SER A 95 17.22 10.51 -15.79
C SER A 95 18.01 11.22 -16.91
N ASN A 96 18.09 12.56 -16.85
CA ASN A 96 18.81 13.39 -17.81
C ASN A 96 20.24 13.76 -17.37
N ASP A 97 20.62 13.52 -16.11
CA ASP A 97 21.97 13.77 -15.60
C ASP A 97 22.33 12.81 -14.45
N LYS A 98 23.16 11.82 -14.76
CA LYS A 98 23.64 10.81 -13.80
C LYS A 98 24.55 11.37 -12.71
N ASN A 99 24.94 12.64 -12.80
CA ASN A 99 25.74 13.31 -11.78
C ASN A 99 24.86 14.05 -10.74
N VAL A 100 23.53 14.06 -10.90
CA VAL A 100 22.61 14.71 -9.97
C VAL A 100 21.83 13.66 -9.17
N ALA A 101 22.06 13.63 -7.86
CA ALA A 101 21.35 12.77 -6.91
C ALA A 101 19.97 13.36 -6.58
N THR A 102 18.90 12.60 -6.83
CA THR A 102 17.50 12.99 -6.59
C THR A 102 16.88 12.26 -5.40
N ARG A 103 17.40 11.08 -5.05
CA ARG A 103 17.00 10.33 -3.85
C ARG A 103 18.18 9.57 -3.25
N ILE A 104 18.26 9.56 -1.92
CA ILE A 104 19.17 8.71 -1.15
C ILE A 104 18.33 7.78 -0.27
N GLU A 105 18.64 6.49 -0.32
CA GLU A 105 18.13 5.50 0.61
C GLU A 105 19.30 4.94 1.42
N CYS A 106 19.26 5.04 2.74
CA CYS A 106 20.28 4.48 3.62
C CYS A 106 19.65 3.39 4.51
N GLY A 107 20.39 2.31 4.74
CA GLY A 107 19.87 1.14 5.45
C GLY A 107 20.27 -0.18 4.81
N ASN A 108 20.05 -1.27 5.53
CA ASN A 108 20.58 -2.58 5.17
C ASN A 108 19.76 -3.21 4.03
N LYS A 109 20.21 -3.10 2.77
CA LYS A 109 19.54 -3.75 1.62
C LYS A 109 19.71 -5.27 1.58
N ASN A 110 20.57 -5.86 2.43
CA ASN A 110 20.65 -7.31 2.63
C ASN A 110 19.44 -7.91 3.37
N ARG A 111 18.43 -7.09 3.68
CA ARG A 111 17.10 -7.57 3.95
C ARG A 111 16.43 -7.96 2.64
N SER A 112 16.54 -9.25 2.31
CA SER A 112 15.49 -9.96 1.60
C SER A 112 14.15 -9.56 2.25
N ARG A 113 13.44 -8.59 1.65
CA ARG A 113 12.18 -8.01 2.14
C ARG A 113 11.01 -9.02 2.06
N ALA A 114 11.17 -10.23 2.57
CA ALA A 114 10.09 -11.19 2.74
C ALA A 114 9.77 -11.31 4.21
N GLY A 115 8.49 -11.41 4.53
CA GLY A 115 8.11 -11.68 5.91
C GLY A 115 8.53 -13.07 6.36
N ASN A 116 8.88 -13.26 7.63
CA ASN A 116 9.04 -14.59 8.19
C ASN A 116 7.67 -15.27 8.27
N CYS A 117 7.59 -16.55 7.93
CA CYS A 117 6.36 -17.33 8.01
C CYS A 117 6.46 -18.39 9.11
N HIS A 118 5.50 -18.36 10.04
CA HIS A 118 5.38 -19.32 11.13
C HIS A 118 4.10 -20.12 10.97
N GLU A 119 4.17 -21.44 11.11
CA GLU A 119 3.00 -22.33 11.08
C GLU A 119 2.78 -22.96 12.45
N GLY A 120 1.52 -23.12 12.83
CA GLY A 120 1.17 -23.67 14.13
C GLY A 120 -0.32 -23.80 14.39
N LYS A 121 -0.69 -24.03 15.65
CA LYS A 121 -2.08 -24.05 16.13
C LYS A 121 -2.33 -22.88 17.07
N VAL A 122 -3.47 -22.19 16.93
CA VAL A 122 -3.89 -21.14 17.85
C VAL A 122 -4.06 -21.73 19.24
N VAL A 123 -3.45 -21.10 20.24
CA VAL A 123 -3.73 -21.37 21.65
C VAL A 123 -4.86 -20.47 22.10
N ARG A 124 -4.73 -19.17 21.85
CA ARG A 124 -5.74 -18.15 22.17
C ARG A 124 -5.46 -16.86 21.42
N VAL A 125 -6.48 -16.01 21.32
CA VAL A 125 -6.35 -14.63 20.85
C VAL A 125 -6.90 -13.70 21.93
N VAL A 126 -6.12 -12.69 22.34
CA VAL A 126 -6.52 -11.70 23.35
C VAL A 126 -6.23 -10.31 22.80
N GLY A 127 -7.31 -9.58 22.47
CA GLY A 127 -7.18 -8.33 21.71
C GLY A 127 -6.46 -8.59 20.39
N ASP A 128 -5.39 -7.83 20.14
CA ASP A 128 -4.54 -7.99 18.96
C ASP A 128 -3.36 -8.95 19.18
N ASN A 129 -3.30 -9.67 20.29
CA ASN A 129 -2.24 -10.65 20.52
C ASN A 129 -2.73 -12.06 20.20
N LEU A 130 -2.12 -12.68 19.20
CA LEU A 130 -2.23 -14.10 18.90
C LEU A 130 -1.18 -14.87 19.70
N VAL A 131 -1.61 -15.90 20.42
CA VAL A 131 -0.72 -16.93 20.96
C VAL A 131 -0.94 -18.22 20.18
N MET A 132 0.14 -18.81 19.67
CA MET A 132 0.11 -20.04 18.88
C MET A 132 1.21 -21.01 19.31
N THR A 133 1.03 -22.30 19.04
CA THR A 133 2.06 -23.34 19.19
C THR A 133 2.63 -23.72 17.84
N SER A 134 3.94 -23.78 17.71
CA SER A 134 4.63 -24.30 16.53
C SER A 134 4.51 -25.83 16.42
N LYS A 135 5.08 -26.42 15.35
CA LYS A 135 5.08 -27.89 15.12
C LYS A 135 5.80 -28.68 16.22
N ASP A 136 6.79 -28.10 16.86
CA ASP A 136 7.53 -28.65 18.01
C ASP A 136 6.83 -28.39 19.37
N GLY A 137 5.64 -27.77 19.36
CA GLY A 137 4.84 -27.55 20.56
C GLY A 137 5.26 -26.33 21.39
N LYS A 138 6.20 -25.53 20.91
CA LYS A 138 6.62 -24.30 21.59
C LYS A 138 5.62 -23.17 21.33
N GLU A 139 5.31 -22.39 22.36
CA GLU A 139 4.43 -21.23 22.24
C GLU A 139 5.16 -19.99 21.72
N TYR A 140 4.48 -19.26 20.84
CA TYR A 140 4.88 -17.98 20.28
C TYR A 140 3.73 -16.99 20.42
N SER A 141 4.08 -15.73 20.70
CA SER A 141 3.13 -14.63 20.74
C SER A 141 3.43 -13.65 19.62
N HIS A 142 2.41 -13.31 18.84
CA HIS A 142 2.49 -12.29 17.80
C HIS A 142 1.42 -11.24 18.03
N LYS A 143 1.84 -9.97 18.11
CA LYS A 143 0.95 -8.81 18.07
C LYS A 143 0.55 -8.57 16.62
N LEU A 144 -0.73 -8.63 16.29
CA LEU A 144 -1.23 -8.24 14.98
C LEU A 144 -0.97 -6.75 14.78
N CYS A 145 -0.40 -6.37 13.64
CA CYS A 145 -0.36 -4.97 13.26
C CYS A 145 -1.77 -4.46 12.96
N ALA A 146 -1.95 -3.13 13.00
CA ALA A 146 -3.28 -2.51 12.86
C ALA A 146 -4.00 -2.88 11.55
N ASN A 147 -3.25 -3.18 10.50
CA ASN A 147 -3.74 -3.57 9.17
C ASN A 147 -3.53 -5.07 8.87
N ALA A 148 -3.32 -5.90 9.89
CA ALA A 148 -3.07 -7.32 9.69
C ALA A 148 -4.23 -7.98 8.95
N LYS A 149 -3.95 -8.57 7.79
CA LYS A 149 -4.96 -9.31 7.03
C LYS A 149 -5.20 -10.65 7.72
N VAL A 150 -6.40 -10.83 8.28
CA VAL A 150 -6.80 -12.08 8.92
C VAL A 150 -7.83 -12.80 8.06
N THR A 151 -7.56 -14.07 7.76
CA THR A 151 -8.50 -14.91 7.01
C THR A 151 -8.68 -16.26 7.70
N LEU A 152 -9.87 -16.85 7.59
CA LEU A 152 -10.18 -18.21 8.00
C LEU A 152 -10.79 -18.94 6.80
N ASN A 153 -10.17 -20.05 6.39
CA ASN A 153 -10.56 -20.81 5.19
C ASN A 153 -10.65 -19.91 3.94
N GLY A 154 -9.71 -18.97 3.81
CA GLY A 154 -9.63 -18.02 2.69
C GLY A 154 -10.66 -16.88 2.73
N LYS A 155 -11.54 -16.81 3.73
CA LYS A 155 -12.47 -15.69 3.93
C LYS A 155 -11.92 -14.74 4.99
N THR A 156 -12.01 -13.43 4.76
CA THR A 156 -11.64 -12.43 5.76
C THR A 156 -12.47 -12.59 7.04
N CYS A 157 -11.83 -12.55 8.20
CA CYS A 157 -12.48 -12.67 9.51
C CYS A 157 -11.75 -11.82 10.56
N LYS A 158 -12.30 -11.67 11.77
CA LYS A 158 -11.56 -11.08 12.90
C LYS A 158 -10.60 -12.10 13.50
N ALA A 159 -9.51 -11.64 14.10
CA ALA A 159 -8.57 -12.51 14.82
C ALA A 159 -9.25 -13.31 15.94
N ALA A 160 -10.20 -12.69 16.66
CA ALA A 160 -10.98 -13.33 17.71
C ALA A 160 -11.86 -14.50 17.21
N GLU A 161 -12.10 -14.61 15.89
CA GLU A 161 -12.86 -15.74 15.31
C GLU A 161 -11.97 -16.99 15.13
N LEU A 162 -10.65 -16.87 15.29
CA LEU A 162 -9.73 -18.01 15.26
C LEU A 162 -9.77 -18.73 16.61
N LYS A 163 -10.47 -19.86 16.64
CA LYS A 163 -10.66 -20.66 17.86
C LYS A 163 -9.36 -21.39 18.27
N PRO A 164 -9.15 -21.68 19.56
CA PRO A 164 -8.09 -22.58 19.99
C PRO A 164 -8.09 -23.88 19.17
N GLY A 165 -6.91 -24.33 18.77
CA GLY A 165 -6.71 -25.49 17.88
C GLY A 165 -6.73 -25.17 16.39
N THR A 166 -7.24 -24.00 15.96
CA THR A 166 -7.22 -23.57 14.55
C THR A 166 -5.79 -23.60 14.02
N ARG A 167 -5.55 -24.26 12.88
CA ARG A 167 -4.24 -24.20 12.24
C ARG A 167 -4.06 -22.83 11.62
N VAL A 168 -2.92 -22.19 11.90
CA VAL A 168 -2.60 -20.86 11.39
C VAL A 168 -1.24 -20.82 10.74
N ARG A 169 -1.14 -19.96 9.72
CA ARG A 169 0.11 -19.46 9.17
C ARG A 169 0.17 -17.97 9.44
N VAL A 170 1.20 -17.56 10.16
CA VAL A 170 1.48 -16.17 10.52
C VAL A 170 2.58 -15.67 9.60
N THR A 171 2.42 -14.47 9.06
CA THR A 171 3.50 -13.75 8.41
C THR A 171 3.86 -12.54 9.25
N THR A 172 5.14 -12.37 9.49
CA THR A 172 5.68 -11.26 10.27
C THR A 172 6.65 -10.46 9.39
N PRO A 173 6.77 -9.14 9.55
CA PRO A 173 7.87 -8.41 8.92
C PRO A 173 9.21 -8.97 9.40
N GLU A 174 10.21 -9.00 8.53
CA GLU A 174 11.58 -9.39 8.91
C GLU A 174 12.14 -8.53 10.05
N ALA A 175 11.75 -7.24 10.09
CA ALA A 175 12.17 -6.30 11.11
C ALA A 175 11.66 -6.64 12.51
N ASP A 176 10.54 -7.37 12.63
CA ASP A 176 9.96 -7.74 13.91
C ASP A 176 9.12 -9.02 13.80
N ASN A 177 9.70 -10.14 14.24
CA ASN A 177 9.03 -11.44 14.28
C ASN A 177 7.93 -11.54 15.33
N ASN A 178 7.77 -10.53 16.19
CA ASN A 178 6.68 -10.47 17.13
C ASN A 178 5.47 -9.73 16.57
N VAL A 179 5.57 -9.11 15.38
CA VAL A 179 4.45 -8.40 14.75
C VAL A 179 3.90 -9.21 13.58
N ALA A 180 2.64 -9.60 13.63
CA ALA A 180 1.99 -10.31 12.53
C ALA A 180 1.37 -9.33 11.53
N SER A 181 1.85 -9.33 10.29
CA SER A 181 1.26 -8.60 9.16
C SER A 181 0.17 -9.39 8.43
N ARG A 182 0.17 -10.72 8.57
CA ARG A 182 -0.89 -11.58 8.04
C ARG A 182 -1.13 -12.79 8.92
N LEU A 183 -2.39 -13.21 8.97
CA LEU A 183 -2.82 -14.39 9.67
C LEU A 183 -3.79 -15.19 8.79
N GLU A 184 -3.39 -16.39 8.39
CA GLU A 184 -4.22 -17.31 7.62
C GLU A 184 -4.58 -18.53 8.47
N GLY A 185 -5.83 -18.65 8.86
CA GLY A 185 -6.40 -19.79 9.58
C GLY A 185 -7.08 -20.80 8.67
N ILE A 186 -7.04 -22.07 9.06
CA ILE A 186 -7.81 -23.17 8.48
C ILE A 186 -8.45 -23.96 9.63
N ASP A 187 -9.79 -24.06 9.63
CA ASP A 187 -10.61 -24.70 10.69
C ASP A 187 -10.75 -26.22 10.51
N THR A 188 -9.83 -26.85 9.79
CA THR A 188 -9.85 -28.30 9.57
C THR A 188 -8.47 -28.86 9.81
N GLU A 189 -8.39 -30.14 10.21
CA GLU A 189 -7.14 -30.91 10.31
C GLU A 189 -6.41 -31.08 8.95
N ARG A 190 -6.86 -30.38 7.89
CA ARG A 190 -6.17 -30.32 6.61
C ARG A 190 -4.79 -29.68 6.78
N ASN A 191 -3.84 -30.13 5.98
CA ASN A 191 -2.60 -29.41 5.77
C ASN A 191 -2.89 -28.13 4.96
N PHE A 192 -2.03 -27.12 5.08
CA PHE A 192 -1.96 -26.10 4.04
C PHE A 192 -1.58 -26.85 2.75
N VAL A 193 -2.58 -27.19 1.93
CA VAL A 193 -2.39 -27.95 0.69
C VAL A 193 -1.67 -27.11 -0.36
N ASN A 194 -1.44 -25.82 -0.05
CA ASN A 194 -0.71 -24.89 -0.88
C ASN A 194 0.48 -24.35 -0.10
N THR A 195 1.64 -24.39 -0.75
CA THR A 195 2.86 -23.71 -0.30
C THR A 195 2.82 -22.26 -0.73
N SER A 196 3.28 -21.35 0.13
CA SER A 196 3.45 -19.95 -0.26
C SER A 196 4.90 -19.54 -0.05
N HIS A 197 5.45 -18.81 -1.00
CA HIS A 197 6.79 -18.26 -0.93
C HIS A 197 6.78 -16.81 -1.42
N ASP A 198 7.63 -16.02 -0.78
CA ASP A 198 7.78 -14.60 -1.02
C ASP A 198 8.95 -14.34 -1.96
N GLY A 199 8.88 -13.25 -2.69
CA GLY A 199 9.95 -12.83 -3.57
C GLY A 199 9.64 -11.54 -4.31
N LYS A 200 10.39 -11.30 -5.38
CA LYS A 200 10.22 -10.14 -6.27
C LYS A 200 9.96 -10.61 -7.68
N VAL A 201 9.08 -9.90 -8.39
CA VAL A 201 8.88 -10.12 -9.82
C VAL A 201 10.18 -9.81 -10.56
N VAL A 202 10.63 -10.71 -11.42
CA VAL A 202 11.72 -10.47 -12.39
C VAL A 202 11.11 -10.08 -13.73
N SER A 203 10.15 -10.88 -14.21
CA SER A 203 9.42 -10.61 -15.44
C SER A 203 8.07 -11.31 -15.46
N VAL A 204 7.17 -10.81 -16.29
CA VAL A 204 5.87 -11.43 -16.61
C VAL A 204 5.76 -11.53 -18.12
N THR A 205 5.51 -12.74 -18.64
CA THR A 205 5.34 -13.00 -20.07
C THR A 205 4.14 -13.91 -20.29
N GLY A 206 3.04 -13.36 -20.80
CA GLY A 206 1.76 -14.08 -20.88
C GLY A 206 1.30 -14.50 -19.47
N ASP A 207 1.01 -15.80 -19.31
CA ASP A 207 0.63 -16.38 -18.02
C ASP A 207 1.84 -16.87 -17.20
N LYS A 208 3.06 -16.57 -17.63
CA LYS A 208 4.29 -16.97 -16.94
C LYS A 208 4.81 -15.83 -16.06
N LEU A 209 4.94 -16.11 -14.77
CA LEU A 209 5.63 -15.26 -13.80
C LEU A 209 7.05 -15.82 -13.57
N VAL A 210 8.05 -14.96 -13.68
CA VAL A 210 9.40 -15.23 -13.19
C VAL A 210 9.63 -14.37 -11.96
N MET A 211 10.07 -14.97 -10.87
CA MET A 211 10.33 -14.28 -9.61
C MET A 211 11.66 -14.72 -9.00
N THR A 212 12.27 -13.85 -8.20
CA THR A 212 13.39 -14.22 -7.34
C THR A 212 12.88 -14.47 -5.93
N SER A 213 13.19 -15.62 -5.34
CA SER A 213 12.93 -15.89 -3.92
C SER A 213 13.89 -15.14 -3.01
N THR A 214 13.65 -15.26 -1.71
CA THR A 214 14.42 -14.60 -0.64
C THR A 214 15.89 -14.96 -0.60
N ASP A 215 16.23 -16.16 -1.03
CA ASP A 215 17.60 -16.68 -1.14
C ASP A 215 18.33 -16.22 -2.42
N GLY A 216 17.68 -15.42 -3.27
CA GLY A 216 18.23 -14.98 -4.55
C GLY A 216 18.03 -15.97 -5.71
N THR A 217 17.38 -17.11 -5.48
CA THR A 217 17.10 -18.09 -6.53
C THR A 217 15.94 -17.64 -7.41
N GLU A 218 16.05 -17.79 -8.74
CA GLU A 218 14.92 -17.55 -9.64
C GLU A 218 14.00 -18.77 -9.73
N HIS A 219 12.70 -18.50 -9.67
CA HIS A 219 11.63 -19.47 -9.88
C HIS A 219 10.72 -19.00 -10.99
N SER A 220 10.17 -19.96 -11.74
CA SER A 220 9.14 -19.66 -12.72
C SER A 220 7.86 -20.41 -12.42
N HIS A 221 6.75 -19.69 -12.49
CA HIS A 221 5.42 -20.21 -12.27
C HIS A 221 4.53 -19.92 -13.48
N ALA A 222 3.85 -20.93 -13.98
CA ALA A 222 2.68 -20.74 -14.83
C ALA A 222 1.51 -20.33 -13.95
N LEU A 223 0.68 -19.39 -14.39
CA LEU A 223 -0.51 -18.98 -13.67
C LEU A 223 -1.66 -19.95 -13.97
N ASN A 224 -2.31 -20.46 -12.94
CA ASN A 224 -3.54 -21.23 -13.11
C ASN A 224 -4.62 -20.33 -13.74
N ALA A 225 -5.48 -20.88 -14.60
CA ALA A 225 -6.60 -20.15 -15.21
C ALA A 225 -7.51 -19.48 -14.17
N ASP A 226 -7.71 -20.11 -13.01
CA ASP A 226 -8.53 -19.59 -11.91
C ASP A 226 -7.71 -18.81 -10.86
N ALA A 227 -6.44 -18.51 -11.14
CA ALA A 227 -5.58 -17.87 -10.16
C ALA A 227 -6.05 -16.44 -9.85
N LYS A 228 -6.09 -16.12 -8.56
CA LYS A 228 -6.36 -14.75 -8.13
C LYS A 228 -5.06 -13.95 -8.14
N VAL A 229 -5.04 -12.84 -8.87
CA VAL A 229 -3.94 -11.86 -8.83
C VAL A 229 -4.44 -10.57 -8.19
N THR A 230 -3.69 -10.08 -7.21
CA THR A 230 -3.98 -8.80 -6.57
C THR A 230 -2.74 -7.95 -6.44
N LEU A 231 -2.87 -6.64 -6.53
CA LEU A 231 -1.85 -5.65 -6.22
C LEU A 231 -2.39 -4.73 -5.12
N ASP A 232 -1.70 -4.67 -3.99
CA ASP A 232 -2.12 -3.89 -2.81
C ASP A 232 -3.57 -4.21 -2.39
N GLY A 233 -3.91 -5.51 -2.45
CA GLY A 233 -5.23 -6.04 -2.10
C GLY A 233 -6.33 -5.80 -3.15
N LYS A 234 -6.07 -5.01 -4.19
CA LYS A 234 -7.00 -4.80 -5.32
C LYS A 234 -6.78 -5.88 -6.38
N THR A 235 -7.85 -6.37 -7.01
CA THR A 235 -7.71 -7.35 -8.09
C THR A 235 -7.07 -6.69 -9.31
N CYS A 236 -6.07 -7.34 -9.91
CA CYS A 236 -5.37 -6.86 -11.09
C CYS A 236 -5.04 -8.03 -12.03
N LYS A 237 -4.49 -7.73 -13.21
CA LYS A 237 -3.94 -8.74 -14.14
C LYS A 237 -2.50 -9.06 -13.73
N LEU A 238 -2.02 -10.24 -14.11
CA LEU A 238 -0.60 -10.60 -13.87
C LEU A 238 0.37 -9.60 -14.52
N ALA A 239 0.04 -9.12 -15.71
CA ALA A 239 0.83 -8.12 -16.44
C ALA A 239 0.90 -6.75 -15.75
N ASP A 240 0.05 -6.49 -14.75
CA ASP A 240 0.10 -5.25 -13.97
C ASP A 240 1.22 -5.31 -12.90
N LEU A 241 1.80 -6.49 -12.63
CA LEU A 241 2.92 -6.66 -11.71
C LEU A 241 4.24 -6.36 -12.44
N LYS A 242 4.89 -5.26 -12.08
CA LYS A 242 6.14 -4.81 -12.70
C LYS A 242 7.35 -5.54 -12.11
N ALA A 243 8.46 -5.53 -12.84
CA ALA A 243 9.74 -6.01 -12.30
C ALA A 243 10.06 -5.26 -10.99
N GLY A 244 10.56 -6.00 -10.00
CA GLY A 244 10.84 -5.49 -8.66
C GLY A 244 9.65 -5.45 -7.71
N THR A 245 8.40 -5.61 -8.19
CA THR A 245 7.21 -5.68 -7.33
C THR A 245 7.36 -6.84 -6.33
N GLN A 246 7.14 -6.54 -5.05
CA GLN A 246 7.11 -7.53 -3.99
C GLN A 246 5.90 -8.43 -4.18
N ILE A 247 6.09 -9.74 -4.16
CA ILE A 247 5.01 -10.70 -4.39
C ILE A 247 5.07 -11.85 -3.41
N ARG A 248 3.88 -12.35 -3.07
CA ARG A 248 3.72 -13.70 -2.55
C ARG A 248 3.06 -14.57 -3.59
N VAL A 249 3.69 -15.69 -3.91
CA VAL A 249 3.12 -16.70 -4.78
C VAL A 249 2.64 -17.86 -3.93
N THR A 250 1.42 -18.33 -4.19
CA THR A 250 0.84 -19.52 -3.55
C THR A 250 0.67 -20.60 -4.60
N THR A 251 1.32 -21.74 -4.42
CA THR A 251 1.32 -22.88 -5.36
C THR A 251 0.67 -24.10 -4.70
N PRO A 252 -0.08 -24.93 -5.43
CA PRO A 252 -0.56 -26.21 -4.93
C PRO A 252 0.61 -27.12 -4.56
N GLN A 253 0.47 -27.92 -3.51
CA GLN A 253 1.49 -28.90 -3.13
C GLN A 253 1.70 -29.97 -4.21
N SER A 254 0.65 -30.27 -5.00
CA SER A 254 0.71 -31.21 -6.11
C SER A 254 1.54 -30.71 -7.30
N ASP A 255 1.67 -29.39 -7.47
CA ASP A 255 2.46 -28.79 -8.54
C ASP A 255 2.96 -27.40 -8.12
N ARG A 256 4.24 -27.34 -7.73
CA ARG A 256 4.89 -26.09 -7.29
C ARG A 256 5.23 -25.15 -8.44
N ASN A 257 5.09 -25.58 -9.70
CA ASN A 257 5.34 -24.75 -10.87
C ASN A 257 4.08 -24.00 -11.33
N VAL A 258 2.93 -24.25 -10.70
CA VAL A 258 1.66 -23.57 -11.04
C VAL A 258 1.21 -22.68 -9.88
N ALA A 259 1.12 -21.38 -10.13
CA ALA A 259 0.63 -20.40 -9.16
C ALA A 259 -0.91 -20.41 -9.14
N SER A 260 -1.47 -20.66 -7.96
CA SER A 260 -2.92 -20.57 -7.68
C SER A 260 -3.35 -19.19 -7.17
N ARG A 261 -2.39 -18.39 -6.68
CA ARG A 261 -2.62 -17.00 -6.26
C ARG A 261 -1.29 -16.23 -6.29
N VAL A 262 -1.34 -14.98 -6.74
CA VAL A 262 -0.22 -14.05 -6.71
C VAL A 262 -0.68 -12.75 -6.03
N GLU A 263 -0.05 -12.40 -4.92
CA GLU A 263 -0.35 -11.19 -4.16
C GLU A 263 0.85 -10.24 -4.31
N GLY A 264 0.73 -9.25 -5.19
CA GLY A 264 1.67 -8.14 -5.35
C GLY A 264 1.47 -7.01 -4.36
N ILE A 265 2.58 -6.36 -4.05
CA ILE A 265 2.73 -5.27 -3.10
C ILE A 265 3.68 -4.25 -3.78
N GLU A 266 3.15 -3.17 -4.35
CA GLU A 266 3.96 -2.18 -5.10
C GLU A 266 4.47 -1.05 -4.20
N GLU A 267 3.73 -0.70 -3.14
CA GLU A 267 4.11 0.38 -2.22
C GLU A 267 4.86 -0.15 -0.96
N ASN A 268 6.10 0.34 -0.79
CA ASN A 268 6.99 0.09 0.36
C ASN A 268 6.57 0.94 1.59
N PRO A 269 7.02 0.66 2.82
CA PRO A 269 6.62 -0.37 3.77
C PRO A 269 5.74 0.19 4.94
N ASN A 270 5.15 1.39 4.79
CA ASN A 270 4.56 2.17 5.90
C ASN A 270 3.07 2.53 5.75
N PHE A 271 2.24 1.72 5.09
CA PHE A 271 0.78 1.85 5.24
C PHE A 271 0.29 1.20 6.54
N ALA A 272 0.62 1.85 7.66
CA ALA A 272 -0.47 2.26 8.52
C ALA A 272 -1.29 3.26 7.69
N ASN A 273 -2.50 2.86 7.30
CA ASN A 273 -3.53 3.87 7.10
C ASN A 273 -3.59 4.66 8.41
N ASP A 274 -3.39 5.97 8.38
CA ASP A 274 -3.69 6.78 9.56
C ASP A 274 -5.20 6.71 9.75
N SER A 275 -5.61 5.97 10.76
CA SER A 275 -7.00 5.81 11.14
C SER A 275 -7.25 6.58 12.41
N HIS A 276 -8.17 7.54 12.37
CA HIS A 276 -8.62 8.24 13.56
C HIS A 276 -9.90 7.58 14.06
N ASP A 277 -9.83 7.05 15.29
CA ASP A 277 -11.00 6.60 16.00
C ASP A 277 -11.63 7.78 16.75
N GLY A 278 -12.95 7.82 16.79
CA GLY A 278 -13.65 8.90 17.47
C GLY A 278 -15.16 8.80 17.44
N LYS A 279 -15.83 9.93 17.67
CA LYS A 279 -17.28 10.06 17.62
C LYS A 279 -17.68 11.12 16.61
N VAL A 280 -18.70 10.84 15.81
CA VAL A 280 -19.34 11.83 14.94
C VAL A 280 -19.86 12.98 15.81
N VAL A 281 -19.51 14.21 15.46
CA VAL A 281 -20.08 15.41 16.08
C VAL A 281 -21.20 15.95 15.20
N SER A 282 -20.95 16.06 13.90
CA SER A 282 -21.94 16.49 12.92
C SER A 282 -21.52 16.08 11.52
N ILE A 283 -22.51 15.93 10.64
CA ILE A 283 -22.28 15.82 9.19
C ILE A 283 -23.11 16.92 8.52
N MET A 284 -22.45 17.77 7.73
CA MET A 284 -23.08 18.87 7.00
C MET A 284 -22.64 18.80 5.55
N GLY A 285 -23.53 18.36 4.66
CA GLY A 285 -23.17 18.10 3.26
C GLY A 285 -22.13 16.99 3.15
N ASP A 286 -21.01 17.30 2.50
CA ASP A 286 -19.83 16.44 2.35
C ASP A 286 -18.84 16.58 3.52
N LYS A 287 -19.12 17.39 4.54
CA LYS A 287 -18.19 17.59 5.65
C LYS A 287 -18.54 16.72 6.86
N LEU A 288 -17.63 15.81 7.23
CA LEU A 288 -17.66 15.07 8.49
C LEU A 288 -16.88 15.82 9.56
N VAL A 289 -17.52 16.12 10.69
CA VAL A 289 -16.84 16.61 11.89
C VAL A 289 -16.90 15.53 12.95
N MET A 290 -15.76 15.20 13.54
CA MET A 290 -15.62 14.20 14.58
C MET A 290 -14.79 14.70 15.76
N THR A 291 -14.88 14.01 16.88
CA THR A 291 -13.97 14.16 18.02
C THR A 291 -13.16 12.88 18.15
N SER A 292 -11.84 12.97 18.13
CA SER A 292 -10.93 11.84 18.31
C SER A 292 -11.08 11.22 19.70
N THR A 293 -10.51 10.03 19.92
CA THR A 293 -10.45 9.41 21.27
C THR A 293 -9.72 10.27 22.30
N GLU A 294 -8.86 11.18 21.85
CA GLU A 294 -8.10 12.11 22.71
C GLU A 294 -8.87 13.42 22.98
N GLY A 295 -10.06 13.59 22.40
CA GLY A 295 -10.91 14.75 22.63
C GLY A 295 -10.72 15.89 21.62
N GLU A 296 -9.83 15.74 20.65
CA GLU A 296 -9.58 16.75 19.62
C GLU A 296 -10.68 16.76 18.55
N ARG A 297 -11.13 17.94 18.12
CA ARG A 297 -12.10 18.06 17.02
C ARG A 297 -11.37 18.07 15.68
N GLN A 298 -11.80 17.20 14.79
CA GLN A 298 -11.29 17.05 13.43
C GLN A 298 -12.42 17.21 12.42
N ALA A 299 -12.09 17.76 11.25
CA ALA A 299 -13.03 17.95 10.16
C ALA A 299 -12.45 17.38 8.87
N HIS A 300 -13.23 16.59 8.16
CA HIS A 300 -12.82 15.90 6.94
C HIS A 300 -13.82 16.14 5.83
N ALA A 301 -13.33 16.34 4.60
CA ALA A 301 -14.15 16.42 3.41
C ALA A 301 -14.35 15.00 2.86
N LEU A 302 -15.60 14.57 2.75
CA LEU A 302 -16.00 13.27 2.23
C LEU A 302 -16.13 13.35 0.71
N SER A 303 -15.32 12.59 -0.01
CA SER A 303 -15.48 12.46 -1.46
C SER A 303 -16.71 11.62 -1.81
N SER A 304 -17.27 11.82 -3.00
CA SER A 304 -18.47 11.08 -3.44
C SER A 304 -18.25 9.57 -3.61
N ASP A 305 -17.00 9.12 -3.74
CA ASP A 305 -16.58 7.73 -3.92
C ASP A 305 -16.14 7.05 -2.61
N ILE A 306 -16.22 7.76 -1.47
CA ILE A 306 -15.78 7.21 -0.20
C ILE A 306 -16.60 5.98 0.20
N LYS A 307 -15.91 4.93 0.63
CA LYS A 307 -16.58 3.76 1.20
C LYS A 307 -17.02 4.06 2.62
N MET A 308 -18.33 4.07 2.85
CA MET A 308 -18.91 4.21 4.19
C MET A 308 -19.66 2.95 4.59
N THR A 309 -19.44 2.48 5.82
CA THR A 309 -20.20 1.35 6.37
C THR A 309 -20.67 1.64 7.78
N LEU A 310 -21.90 1.21 8.13
CA LEU A 310 -22.42 1.14 9.49
C LEU A 310 -22.60 -0.34 9.86
N ASP A 311 -21.89 -0.80 10.88
CA ASP A 311 -21.83 -2.20 11.30
C ASP A 311 -21.53 -3.16 10.13
N GLY A 312 -20.59 -2.75 9.28
CA GLY A 312 -20.14 -3.51 8.11
C GLY A 312 -21.10 -3.50 6.91
N LYS A 313 -22.27 -2.85 7.00
CA LYS A 313 -23.17 -2.64 5.86
C LYS A 313 -22.91 -1.28 5.23
N ILE A 314 -22.92 -1.20 3.91
CA ILE A 314 -22.77 0.07 3.19
C ILE A 314 -23.87 1.05 3.66
N CYS A 315 -23.47 2.27 4.01
CA CYS A 315 -24.38 3.33 4.44
C CYS A 315 -24.05 4.64 3.72
N LYS A 316 -24.95 5.62 3.81
CA LYS A 316 -24.72 6.99 3.38
C LYS A 316 -24.19 7.83 4.56
N ALA A 317 -23.58 8.97 4.28
CA ALA A 317 -23.12 9.88 5.33
C ALA A 317 -24.26 10.33 6.26
N THR A 318 -25.45 10.53 5.71
CA THR A 318 -26.67 10.89 6.47
C THR A 318 -27.13 9.83 7.48
N ASP A 319 -26.64 8.60 7.36
CA ASP A 319 -26.99 7.52 8.29
C ASP A 319 -26.19 7.60 9.59
N LEU A 320 -25.09 8.37 9.61
CA LEU A 320 -24.25 8.55 10.79
C LEU A 320 -24.77 9.68 11.67
N LYS A 321 -25.25 9.33 12.87
CA LYS A 321 -25.80 10.29 13.83
C LYS A 321 -24.71 10.87 14.75
N PRO A 322 -24.87 12.10 15.29
CA PRO A 322 -24.00 12.59 16.36
C PRO A 322 -23.87 11.57 17.49
N GLY A 323 -22.65 11.37 17.99
CA GLY A 323 -22.30 10.36 18.99
C GLY A 323 -21.94 8.98 18.43
N THR A 324 -22.23 8.69 17.15
CA THR A 324 -21.85 7.42 16.50
C THR A 324 -20.34 7.23 16.55
N ARG A 325 -19.88 6.06 17.01
CA ARG A 325 -18.45 5.75 17.01
C ARG A 325 -18.01 5.45 15.59
N ILE A 326 -16.92 6.06 15.18
CA ILE A 326 -16.40 5.93 13.83
C ILE A 326 -14.89 5.72 13.84
N ARG A 327 -14.41 5.08 12.79
CA ARG A 327 -13.02 5.03 12.35
C ARG A 327 -12.94 5.70 10.99
N VAL A 328 -12.12 6.74 10.88
CA VAL A 328 -11.87 7.45 9.63
C VAL A 328 -10.49 7.08 9.15
N THR A 329 -10.40 6.43 8.00
CA THR A 329 -9.14 6.07 7.35
C THR A 329 -8.78 7.13 6.33
N LEU A 330 -7.63 7.75 6.51
CA LEU A 330 -7.12 8.82 5.66
C LEU A 330 -6.12 8.30 4.64
N ARG A 331 -5.98 9.03 3.54
CA ARG A 331 -4.88 8.84 2.61
C ARG A 331 -3.62 9.50 3.19
N SER A 332 -2.51 8.78 3.31
CA SER A 332 -1.29 9.31 3.94
C SER A 332 -0.68 10.52 3.22
N ASN A 333 -0.93 10.69 1.92
CA ASN A 333 -0.50 11.86 1.14
C ASN A 333 -1.52 13.02 1.13
N GLU A 334 -2.72 12.79 1.68
CA GLU A 334 -3.81 13.77 1.78
C GLU A 334 -4.55 13.56 3.13
N PRO A 335 -3.93 13.94 4.26
CA PRO A 335 -4.44 13.63 5.61
C PRO A 335 -5.76 14.34 5.97
N GLN A 336 -6.39 15.03 5.02
CA GLN A 336 -7.70 15.66 5.17
C GLN A 336 -8.78 15.00 4.31
N ALA A 337 -8.40 14.02 3.47
CA ALA A 337 -9.27 13.30 2.54
C ALA A 337 -9.42 11.84 3.01
N PRO A 338 -10.54 11.49 3.66
CA PRO A 338 -10.81 10.11 4.04
C PRO A 338 -11.07 9.25 2.81
N ILE A 339 -10.52 8.05 2.83
CA ILE A 339 -10.77 7.02 1.82
C ILE A 339 -11.78 5.97 2.31
N GLN A 340 -12.01 5.89 3.63
CA GLN A 340 -13.02 5.02 4.22
C GLN A 340 -13.51 5.57 5.57
N VAL A 341 -14.81 5.41 5.83
CA VAL A 341 -15.41 5.65 7.17
C VAL A 341 -16.15 4.39 7.61
N GLU A 342 -15.73 3.82 8.73
CA GLU A 342 -16.42 2.70 9.37
C GLU A 342 -17.11 3.19 10.64
N ALA A 343 -18.42 2.99 10.72
CA ALA A 343 -19.25 3.35 11.85
C ALA A 343 -19.74 2.10 12.60
N PHE A 344 -19.90 2.26 13.90
CA PHE A 344 -20.31 1.20 14.81
C PHE A 344 -21.51 1.68 15.63
N ASP A 345 -22.69 1.09 15.42
CA ASP A 345 -23.86 1.38 16.24
C ASP A 345 -23.76 0.58 17.55
N ARG A 346 -23.36 1.25 18.63
CA ARG A 346 -23.41 0.69 19.98
C ARG A 346 -24.48 1.33 20.85
N THR A 347 -25.54 1.90 20.28
CA THR A 347 -26.64 2.42 21.11
C THR A 347 -27.43 1.34 21.86
N SER A 348 -27.10 0.04 21.71
CA SER A 348 -27.76 -1.04 22.45
C SER A 348 -27.27 -1.30 23.89
N GLU A 349 -26.28 -0.58 24.44
CA GLU A 349 -25.69 -0.94 25.76
C GLU A 349 -25.83 0.09 26.91
N LEU A 350 -26.65 1.16 26.79
CA LEU A 350 -26.81 2.14 27.89
C LEU A 350 -28.26 2.44 28.30
N THR A 351 -29.13 1.43 28.29
CA THR A 351 -30.43 1.48 29.00
C THR A 351 -30.56 0.34 30.01
N GLY A 352 -29.51 0.12 30.81
CA GLY A 352 -29.53 -0.81 31.95
C GLY A 352 -29.76 -0.09 33.28
N SER A 353 -31.04 0.09 33.64
CA SER A 353 -31.61 0.31 34.99
C SER A 353 -30.71 0.87 36.09
N TYR A 354 -30.80 2.18 36.34
CA TYR A 354 -30.60 2.73 37.69
C TYR A 354 -31.87 2.41 38.49
N SER A 355 -31.85 1.36 39.33
CA SER A 355 -32.85 1.20 40.38
C SER A 355 -32.39 2.02 41.60
N GLU A 356 -33.04 3.14 41.86
CA GLU A 356 -32.98 3.81 43.15
C GLU A 356 -33.41 2.83 44.25
N ARG A 357 -32.51 2.52 45.19
CA ARG A 357 -32.93 2.02 46.50
C ARG A 357 -33.09 3.22 47.42
N LYS A 358 -34.35 3.45 47.81
CA LYS A 358 -34.72 4.26 48.98
C LYS A 358 -34.27 3.59 50.26
#